data_AF-A0A343TJM5-F1
#
_entry.id   AF-A0A343TJM5-F1
#
_cell.length_a   1.000
_cell.length_b   1.000
_cell.length_c   1.000
_cell.angle_alpha   90.00
_cell.angle_beta   90.00
_cell.angle_gamma   90.00
#
_symmetry.space_group_name_H-M   'P 1'
#
loop_
_entity.id
_entity.type
_entity.pdbx_description
1 polymer ?
#
loop_
_entity_poly.entity_id
_entity_poly.type
_entity_poly.pdbx_seq_one_letter_code
_entity_poly.pdbx_strand_id
1 'polypeptide(L)'
;MLSSNDGVVWFAFAGLAVPVVVPTAFVVGVVVWRLLPSEHPFFGPVAGLLGTLGTYVASLLVVALILTVSAALGLSGAEPASAAAFSFGVVYLAFAVSWWVTFPVGAVSGSVYTAAVRGSE
;
A
#
# COMPACT_ATOMS: atom_id res chain seq x y z
N MET A 1 -11.05 -14.92 22.90
CA MET A 1 -12.41 -15.05 22.34
C MET A 1 -12.64 -13.83 21.46
N LEU A 2 -12.53 -13.97 20.13
CA LEU A 2 -12.93 -12.91 19.20
C LEU A 2 -14.47 -12.87 19.20
N SER A 3 -15.03 -11.68 19.41
CA SER A 3 -16.47 -11.42 19.34
C SER A 3 -16.95 -11.69 17.91
N SER A 4 -18.21 -12.15 17.76
CA SER A 4 -18.84 -12.36 16.45
C SER A 4 -18.85 -11.10 15.56
N ASN A 5 -18.63 -9.90 16.13
CA ASN A 5 -18.55 -8.64 15.39
C ASN A 5 -17.15 -8.31 14.88
N ASP A 6 -16.09 -8.95 15.38
CA ASP A 6 -14.71 -8.56 15.06
C ASP A 6 -14.44 -8.75 13.56
N GLY A 7 -14.92 -9.86 12.97
CA GLY A 7 -14.77 -10.12 11.54
C GLY A 7 -15.42 -9.04 10.67
N VAL A 8 -16.60 -8.55 11.05
CA VAL A 8 -17.32 -7.50 10.29
C VAL A 8 -16.58 -6.17 10.38
N VAL A 9 -16.05 -5.81 11.56
CA VAL A 9 -15.27 -4.59 11.76
C VAL A 9 -13.97 -4.63 10.94
N TRP A 10 -13.25 -5.75 10.95
CA TRP A 10 -12.05 -5.91 10.14
C TRP A 10 -12.34 -5.87 8.64
N PHE A 11 -13.45 -6.46 8.19
CA PHE A 11 -13.86 -6.44 6.78
C PHE A 11 -14.25 -5.04 6.32
N ALA A 12 -14.98 -4.29 7.16
CA ALA A 12 -15.33 -2.90 6.89
C ALA A 12 -14.07 -2.02 6.83
N PHE A 13 -13.12 -2.20 7.74
CA PHE A 13 -11.84 -1.50 7.72
C PHE A 13 -11.02 -1.80 6.46
N ALA A 14 -10.92 -3.08 6.08
CA ALA A 14 -10.26 -3.48 4.83
C ALA A 14 -10.97 -2.89 3.61
N GLY A 15 -12.31 -2.88 3.61
CA GLY A 15 -13.14 -2.28 2.57
C GLY A 15 -12.91 -0.78 2.42
N LEU A 16 -12.74 -0.04 3.52
CA LEU A 16 -12.42 1.39 3.49
C LEU A 16 -11.03 1.70 2.91
N ALA A 17 -10.10 0.74 2.94
CA ALA A 17 -8.79 0.90 2.32
C ALA A 17 -8.82 0.72 0.80
N VAL A 18 -9.79 -0.04 0.26
CA VAL A 18 -9.89 -0.38 -1.18
C VAL A 18 -9.88 0.85 -2.09
N PRO A 19 -10.65 1.93 -1.85
CA PRO A 19 -10.69 3.10 -2.72
C PRO A 19 -9.37 3.86 -2.81
N VAL A 20 -8.45 3.68 -1.87
CA VAL A 20 -7.13 4.33 -1.87
C VAL A 20 -6.06 3.36 -2.36
N VAL A 21 -6.03 2.15 -1.81
CA VAL A 21 -4.96 1.17 -2.08
C VAL A 21 -5.03 0.67 -3.51
N VAL A 22 -6.22 0.37 -4.05
CA VAL A 22 -6.35 -0.21 -5.39
C VAL A 22 -5.92 0.77 -6.49
N PRO A 23 -6.40 2.02 -6.53
CA PRO A 23 -5.92 2.99 -7.53
C PRO A 23 -4.43 3.27 -7.40
N THR A 24 -3.92 3.35 -6.17
CA THR A 24 -2.50 3.57 -5.92
C THR A 24 -1.66 2.39 -6.45
N ALA A 25 -2.11 1.16 -6.20
CA ALA A 25 -1.44 -0.04 -6.68
C ALA A 25 -1.38 -0.09 -8.21
N PHE A 26 -2.45 0.33 -8.88
CA PHE A 26 -2.48 0.42 -10.33
C PHE A 26 -1.47 1.44 -10.86
N VAL A 27 -1.47 2.67 -10.33
CA VAL A 27 -0.56 3.74 -10.75
C VAL A 27 0.90 3.32 -10.53
N VAL A 28 1.22 2.81 -9.33
CA VAL A 28 2.58 2.35 -9.01
C VAL A 28 2.97 1.19 -9.91
N GLY A 29 2.08 0.22 -10.13
CA GLY A 29 2.30 -0.90 -11.04
C GLY A 29 2.67 -0.42 -12.45
N VAL A 30 1.90 0.51 -13.01
CA VAL A 30 2.19 1.12 -14.32
C VAL A 30 3.56 1.80 -14.33
N VAL A 31 3.89 2.57 -13.30
CA VAL A 31 5.18 3.27 -13.20
C VAL A 31 6.34 2.27 -13.15
N VAL A 32 6.25 1.25 -12.30
CA VAL A 32 7.29 0.22 -12.17
C VAL A 32 7.48 -0.52 -13.50
N TRP A 33 6.39 -0.90 -14.15
CA TRP A 33 6.43 -1.58 -15.44
C TRP A 33 7.03 -0.74 -16.57
N ARG A 34 6.82 0.58 -16.55
CA ARG A 34 7.32 1.49 -17.59
C ARG A 34 8.79 1.87 -17.38
N LEU A 35 9.24 1.92 -16.12
CA LEU A 35 10.57 2.40 -15.77
C LEU A 35 11.58 1.29 -15.53
N LEU A 36 11.14 0.10 -15.14
CA LEU A 36 12.04 -1.01 -14.85
C LEU A 36 12.56 -1.62 -16.16
N PRO A 37 13.88 -1.71 -16.38
CA PRO A 37 14.45 -2.30 -17.59
C PRO A 37 14.09 -3.79 -17.71
N SER A 38 13.51 -4.18 -18.84
CA SER A 38 13.07 -5.56 -19.09
C SER A 38 14.22 -6.58 -19.19
N GLU A 39 15.44 -6.13 -19.47
CA GLU A 39 16.63 -7.00 -19.57
C GLU A 39 17.17 -7.44 -18.21
N HIS A 40 16.59 -6.95 -17.10
CA HIS A 40 17.09 -7.28 -15.77
C HIS A 40 16.84 -8.77 -15.43
N PRO A 41 17.86 -9.57 -15.04
CA PRO A 41 17.71 -11.00 -14.75
C PRO A 41 16.66 -11.32 -13.68
N PHE A 42 16.47 -10.37 -12.75
CA PHE A 42 15.52 -10.44 -11.64
C PHE A 42 14.31 -9.52 -11.81
N PHE A 43 13.91 -9.21 -13.06
CA PHE A 43 12.80 -8.30 -13.36
C PHE A 43 11.56 -8.58 -12.51
N GLY A 44 11.10 -9.83 -12.44
CA GLY A 44 9.94 -10.23 -11.65
C GLY A 44 10.00 -9.87 -10.17
N PRO A 45 10.92 -10.44 -9.39
CA PRO A 45 11.06 -10.13 -7.97
C PRO A 45 11.22 -8.63 -7.72
N VAL A 46 12.01 -7.93 -8.54
CA VAL A 46 12.25 -6.49 -8.40
C VAL A 46 10.99 -5.68 -8.70
N ALA A 47 10.27 -5.99 -9.79
CA ALA A 47 9.02 -5.34 -10.14
C ALA A 47 7.95 -5.56 -9.07
N GLY A 48 7.83 -6.79 -8.55
CA GLY A 48 6.89 -7.12 -7.47
C GLY A 48 7.22 -6.38 -6.18
N LEU A 49 8.50 -6.32 -5.80
CA LEU A 49 8.95 -5.60 -4.60
C LEU A 49 8.77 -4.09 -4.73
N LEU A 50 9.16 -3.49 -5.86
CA LEU A 50 8.95 -2.05 -6.13
C LEU A 50 7.46 -1.71 -6.21
N GLY A 51 6.66 -2.60 -6.82
CA GLY A 51 5.21 -2.46 -6.90
C GLY A 51 4.57 -2.42 -5.52
N THR A 52 4.91 -3.36 -4.63
CA THR A 52 4.37 -3.37 -3.27
C THR A 52 4.90 -2.21 -2.42
N LEU A 53 6.21 -1.92 -2.46
CA LEU A 53 6.80 -0.77 -1.75
C LEU A 53 6.16 0.56 -2.16
N GLY A 54 6.08 0.80 -3.47
CA GLY A 54 5.52 2.04 -4.00
C GLY A 54 4.05 2.16 -3.63
N THR A 55 3.26 1.08 -3.76
CA THR A 55 1.85 1.05 -3.37
C THR A 55 1.70 1.38 -1.89
N TYR A 56 2.54 0.75 -1.07
CA TYR A 56 2.52 0.90 0.37
C TYR A 56 2.79 2.34 0.79
N VAL A 57 3.90 2.92 0.33
CA VAL A 57 4.30 4.29 0.64
C VAL A 57 3.27 5.29 0.09
N ALA A 58 2.89 5.16 -1.18
CA ALA A 58 1.96 6.11 -1.80
C ALA A 58 0.57 6.06 -1.15
N SER A 59 0.05 4.88 -0.78
CA SER A 59 -1.25 4.77 -0.13
C SER A 59 -1.23 5.44 1.25
N LEU A 60 -0.15 5.25 2.00
CA LEU A 60 0.05 5.86 3.31
C LEU A 60 0.17 7.39 3.20
N LEU A 61 0.88 7.90 2.19
CA LEU A 61 0.95 9.33 1.92
C LEU A 61 -0.42 9.91 1.55
N VAL A 62 -1.22 9.20 0.73
CA VAL A 62 -2.58 9.63 0.38
C VAL A 62 -3.46 9.70 1.62
N VAL A 63 -3.41 8.69 2.50
CA VAL A 63 -4.16 8.70 3.77
C VAL A 63 -3.72 9.87 4.66
N ALA A 64 -2.42 10.06 4.84
CA ALA A 64 -1.89 11.17 5.64
C ALA A 64 -2.30 12.54 5.07
N LEU A 65 -2.30 12.68 3.74
CA LEU A 65 -2.75 13.88 3.05
C LEU A 65 -4.25 14.13 3.29
N ILE A 66 -5.10 13.10 3.14
CA ILE A 66 -6.54 13.22 3.39
C ILE A 66 -6.80 13.70 4.82
N LEU A 67 -6.17 13.07 5.82
CA LEU A 67 -6.35 13.43 7.22
C LEU A 67 -5.88 14.87 7.52
N THR A 68 -4.70 15.24 7.02
CA THR A 68 -4.11 16.56 7.26
C THR A 68 -4.90 17.67 6.56
N VAL A 69 -5.30 17.45 5.30
CA VAL A 69 -6.12 18.41 4.54
C VAL A 69 -7.51 18.56 5.14
N SER A 70 -8.12 17.47 5.59
CA SER A 70 -9.43 17.52 6.27
C SER A 70 -9.38 18.37 7.55
N ALA A 71 -8.28 18.28 8.30
CA ALA A 71 -8.05 19.14 9.46
C ALA A 71 -7.78 20.60 9.07
N ALA A 72 -6.94 20.84 8.08
CA ALA A 72 -6.62 22.20 7.59
C ALA A 72 -7.85 22.93 7.03
N LEU A 73 -8.79 22.20 6.43
CA LEU A 73 -10.06 22.74 5.92
C LEU A 73 -11.15 22.84 7.00
N GLY A 74 -10.85 22.49 8.25
CA GLY A 74 -11.80 22.54 9.36
C GLY A 74 -12.90 21.47 9.32
N LEU A 75 -12.80 20.48 8.43
CA LEU A 75 -13.82 19.43 8.25
C LEU A 75 -13.84 18.42 9.39
N SER A 76 -12.71 18.22 10.08
CA SER A 76 -12.58 17.27 11.20
C SER A 76 -12.68 17.90 12.58
N GLY A 77 -12.63 19.24 12.68
CA GLY A 77 -12.52 19.96 13.96
C GLY A 77 -11.20 19.76 14.70
N ALA A 78 -10.23 19.04 14.12
CA ALA A 78 -8.93 18.78 14.72
C ALA A 78 -7.93 19.89 14.39
N GLU A 79 -7.03 20.18 15.31
CA GLU A 79 -5.93 21.13 15.07
C GLU A 79 -4.90 20.52 14.08
N PRO A 80 -4.44 21.27 13.05
CA PRO A 80 -3.63 20.72 11.97
C PRO A 80 -2.34 20.04 12.43
N ALA A 81 -1.68 20.57 13.47
CA ALA A 81 -0.46 19.99 14.02
C ALA A 81 -0.72 18.61 14.66
N SER A 82 -1.81 18.48 15.42
CA SER A 82 -2.24 17.23 16.04
C SER A 82 -2.67 16.20 15.00
N ALA A 83 -3.36 16.63 13.93
CA ALA A 83 -3.72 15.77 12.81
C ALA A 83 -2.51 15.24 12.04
N ALA A 84 -1.48 16.07 11.84
CA ALA A 84 -0.23 15.65 11.21
C ALA A 84 0.52 14.62 12.06
N ALA A 85 0.63 14.85 13.38
CA ALA A 85 1.25 13.90 14.30
C ALA A 85 0.49 12.56 14.34
N PHE A 86 -0.84 12.60 14.37
CA PHE A 86 -1.68 11.40 14.31
C PHE A 86 -1.49 10.65 12.98
N SER A 87 -1.50 11.37 11.85
CA SER A 87 -1.29 10.79 10.52
C SER A 87 0.07 10.09 10.43
N PHE A 88 1.13 10.71 10.94
CA PHE A 88 2.45 10.09 11.03
C PHE A 88 2.42 8.82 11.89
N GLY A 89 1.74 8.87 13.05
CA GLY A 89 1.56 7.70 13.92
C GLY A 89 0.86 6.53 13.21
N VAL A 90 -0.19 6.81 12.44
CA VAL A 90 -0.91 5.79 11.64
C VAL A 90 0.01 5.19 10.57
N VAL A 91 0.74 6.03 9.84
CA VAL A 91 1.69 5.60 8.80
C VAL A 91 2.81 4.74 9.39
N TYR A 92 3.40 5.19 10.51
CA TYR A 92 4.47 4.46 11.19
C TYR A 92 3.97 3.12 11.73
N LEU A 93 2.83 3.10 12.42
CA LEU A 93 2.28 1.88 12.99
C LEU A 93 1.93 0.88 11.90
N ALA A 94 1.25 1.32 10.84
CA ALA A 94 0.95 0.49 9.69
C ALA A 94 2.24 -0.12 9.13
N PHE A 95 3.27 0.72 8.90
CA PHE A 95 4.57 0.25 8.40
C PHE A 95 5.13 -0.82 9.32
N ALA A 96 5.31 -0.50 10.61
CA ALA A 96 5.92 -1.38 11.60
C ALA A 96 5.26 -2.76 11.68
N VAL A 97 3.93 -2.84 11.52
CA VAL A 97 3.19 -4.12 11.65
C VAL A 97 3.09 -4.92 10.36
N SER A 98 3.27 -4.34 9.17
CA SER A 98 3.03 -5.05 7.90
C SER A 98 4.24 -5.17 6.96
N TRP A 99 5.26 -4.32 7.08
CA TRP A 99 6.37 -4.24 6.13
C TRP A 99 7.08 -5.59 5.89
N TRP A 100 7.23 -6.36 6.98
CA TRP A 100 7.92 -7.65 6.99
C TRP A 100 7.19 -8.75 6.18
N VAL A 101 5.88 -8.63 5.97
CA VAL A 101 5.11 -9.52 5.07
C VAL A 101 5.02 -8.94 3.67
N THR A 102 4.78 -7.63 3.56
CA THR A 102 4.53 -6.95 2.28
C THR A 102 5.71 -7.10 1.31
N PHE A 103 6.95 -7.05 1.81
CA PHE A 103 8.13 -7.18 0.94
C PHE A 103 8.32 -8.60 0.41
N PRO A 104 8.34 -9.67 1.24
CA PRO A 104 8.41 -11.04 0.73
C PRO A 104 7.26 -11.39 -0.22
N VAL A 105 6.02 -11.02 0.12
CA VAL A 105 4.85 -11.30 -0.73
C VAL A 105 4.97 -10.60 -2.09
N GLY A 106 5.46 -9.35 -2.11
CA GLY A 106 5.74 -8.64 -3.36
C GLY A 106 6.79 -9.35 -4.23
N ALA A 107 7.92 -9.71 -3.63
CA ALA A 107 8.98 -10.41 -4.36
C ALA A 107 8.53 -11.78 -4.89
N VAL A 108 7.81 -12.56 -4.08
CA VAL A 108 7.30 -13.88 -4.47
C VAL A 108 6.27 -13.76 -5.58
N SER A 109 5.30 -12.85 -5.46
CA SER A 109 4.28 -12.65 -6.50
C SER A 109 4.88 -12.21 -7.83
N GLY A 110 5.88 -11.32 -7.82
CA GLY A 110 6.61 -10.93 -9.03
C GLY A 110 7.43 -12.07 -9.65
N SER A 111 7.96 -12.97 -8.81
CA SER A 111 8.65 -14.19 -9.27
C SER A 111 7.69 -15.15 -9.96
N VAL A 112 6.52 -15.38 -9.35
CA VAL A 112 5.45 -16.22 -9.92
C VAL A 112 4.97 -15.64 -11.25
N TYR A 113 4.76 -14.33 -11.32
CA TYR A 113 4.39 -13.64 -12.56
C TYR A 113 5.38 -13.94 -13.69
N THR A 114 6.68 -13.79 -13.42
CA THR A 114 7.71 -14.02 -14.46
C THR A 114 7.82 -15.48 -14.86
N ALA A 115 7.65 -16.40 -13.91
CA ALA A 115 7.61 -17.84 -14.21
C ALA A 115 6.41 -18.20 -15.11
N ALA A 116 5.24 -17.63 -14.83
CA ALA A 116 4.04 -17.84 -15.63
C ALA A 116 4.18 -17.31 -17.06
N VAL A 117 4.75 -16.11 -17.23
CA VAL A 117 5.00 -15.53 -18.55
C VAL A 117 6.00 -16.37 -19.36
N ARG A 118 7.14 -16.74 -18.76
CA ARG A 118 8.16 -17.56 -19.45
C ARG A 118 7.69 -18.97 -19.80
N GLY A 119 6.75 -19.54 -19.03
CA GLY A 119 6.18 -20.85 -19.33
C GLY A 119 5.08 -20.84 -20.40
N SER A 120 4.66 -19.67 -20.85
CA SER A 120 3.65 -19.49 -21.92
C SER A 120 4.25 -19.19 -23.30
N GLU A 121 5.58 -19.04 -23.37
CA GLU A 121 6.38 -18.91 -24.59
C GLU A 121 6.87 -20.27 -25.08
#